data_AF-A0A957VHU7-F1
#
_entry.id   AF-A0A957VHU7-F1
#
_cell.length_a   1.000
_cell.length_b   1.000
_cell.length_c   1.000
_cell.angle_alpha   90.00
_cell.angle_beta   90.00
_cell.angle_gamma   90.00
#
_symmetry.space_group_name_H-M   'P 1'
#
loop_
_entity.id
_entity.type
_entity.pdbx_description
1 polymer ?
#
loop_
_entity_poly.entity_id
_entity_poly.type
_entity_poly.pdbx_seq_one_letter_code
_entity_poly.pdbx_strand_id
1 'polypeptide(L)'
;PYNMIFRDGCPYAVIDFDLAGPGPRLRDVAYAVYWMTPLSLNSADQKPFAQADLAQGSRRCRLFCDTYGMAITPALFDMIADVLTFMGDAAAVAQVVGAAAAEKLEREGHLAHWQREAHAFVHVKARLETNLF
;
A
#
# COMPACT_ATOMS: atom_id res chain seq x y z
N PRO A 1 -7.36 -4.16 -6.11
CA PRO A 1 -6.37 -3.16 -6.57
C PRO A 1 -6.97 -2.36 -7.74
N TYR A 2 -6.99 -1.03 -7.64
CA TYR A 2 -7.76 -0.19 -8.57
C TYR A 2 -7.14 -0.04 -9.97
N ASN A 3 -5.81 -0.15 -10.07
CA ASN A 3 -5.07 0.10 -11.32
C ASN A 3 -4.83 -1.18 -12.15
N MET A 4 -5.54 -2.27 -11.83
CA MET A 4 -5.46 -3.55 -12.53
C MET A 4 -6.84 -3.99 -13.02
N ILE A 5 -6.91 -4.35 -14.30
CA ILE A 5 -8.10 -4.93 -14.92
C ILE A 5 -7.96 -6.45 -14.92
N PHE A 6 -9.01 -7.13 -14.47
CA PHE A 6 -9.08 -8.59 -14.46
C PHE A 6 -10.10 -9.09 -15.48
N ARG A 7 -9.80 -10.22 -16.12
CA ARG A 7 -10.71 -10.96 -16.99
C ARG A 7 -10.65 -12.44 -16.59
N ASP A 8 -11.80 -13.02 -16.30
CA ASP A 8 -11.94 -14.43 -15.89
C ASP A 8 -11.04 -14.82 -14.69
N GLY A 9 -10.90 -13.91 -13.73
CA GLY A 9 -10.06 -14.11 -12.54
C GLY A 9 -8.56 -13.91 -12.76
N CYS A 10 -8.12 -13.62 -13.98
CA CYS A 10 -6.72 -13.39 -14.33
C CYS A 10 -6.42 -11.90 -14.58
N PRO A 11 -5.24 -11.40 -14.20
CA PRO A 11 -4.83 -10.04 -14.57
C PRO A 11 -4.72 -9.92 -16.09
N TYR A 12 -5.39 -8.91 -16.66
CA TYR A 12 -5.48 -8.69 -18.11
C TYR A 12 -4.75 -7.41 -18.55
N ALA A 13 -4.84 -6.33 -17.77
CA ALA A 13 -4.17 -5.07 -18.07
C ALA A 13 -3.86 -4.27 -16.81
N VAL A 14 -2.90 -3.34 -16.93
CA VAL A 14 -2.60 -2.28 -15.96
C VAL A 14 -2.98 -0.95 -16.60
N ILE A 15 -3.52 -0.03 -15.81
CA ILE A 15 -3.94 1.30 -16.25
C ILE A 15 -3.34 2.36 -15.31
N ASP A 16 -3.61 3.63 -15.61
CA ASP A 16 -3.25 4.78 -14.76
C ASP A 16 -1.72 4.91 -14.60
N PHE A 17 -1.07 5.28 -15.70
CA PHE A 17 0.38 5.48 -15.81
C PHE A 17 0.80 6.95 -15.65
N ASP A 18 -0.11 7.83 -15.23
CA ASP A 18 0.13 9.28 -15.18
C ASP A 18 1.28 9.65 -14.23
N LEU A 19 1.56 8.78 -13.24
CA LEU A 19 2.65 8.93 -12.27
C LEU A 19 3.85 8.01 -12.54
N ALA A 20 3.91 7.35 -13.70
CA ALA A 20 5.04 6.51 -14.05
C ALA A 20 6.31 7.36 -14.26
N GLY A 21 7.38 7.02 -13.56
CA GLY A 21 8.64 7.75 -13.65
C GLY A 21 9.78 7.06 -12.89
N PRO A 22 10.99 7.64 -12.92
CA PRO A 22 12.14 7.10 -12.20
C PRO A 22 11.87 7.04 -10.69
N GLY A 23 12.17 5.91 -10.06
CA GLY A 23 12.00 5.71 -8.63
C GLY A 23 12.65 4.40 -8.15
N PRO A 24 12.80 4.21 -6.84
CA PRO A 24 13.32 2.95 -6.33
C PRO A 24 12.29 1.85 -6.57
N ARG A 25 12.73 0.72 -7.14
CA ARG A 25 11.89 -0.49 -7.34
C ARG A 25 11.08 -0.88 -6.11
N LEU A 26 11.66 -0.68 -4.93
CA LEU A 26 11.02 -1.01 -3.66
C LEU A 26 9.72 -0.23 -3.42
N ARG A 27 9.59 0.99 -3.94
CA ARG A 27 8.36 1.80 -3.80
C ARG A 27 7.17 1.15 -4.50
N ASP A 28 7.35 0.73 -5.75
CA ASP A 28 6.30 0.06 -6.53
C ASP A 28 5.91 -1.27 -5.88
N VAL A 29 6.91 -2.02 -5.43
CA VAL A 29 6.72 -3.32 -4.77
C VAL A 29 6.00 -3.15 -3.42
N ALA A 30 6.40 -2.18 -2.60
CA ALA A 30 5.74 -1.89 -1.33
C ALA A 30 4.27 -1.53 -1.54
N TYR A 31 3.98 -0.68 -2.52
CA TYR A 31 2.60 -0.30 -2.83
C TYR A 31 1.79 -1.48 -3.37
N ALA A 32 2.40 -2.35 -4.19
CA ALA A 32 1.77 -3.58 -4.64
C ALA A 32 1.51 -4.55 -3.48
N VAL A 33 2.45 -4.74 -2.56
CA VAL A 33 2.28 -5.57 -1.36
C VAL A 33 1.11 -5.05 -0.52
N TYR A 34 1.04 -3.74 -0.27
CA TYR A 34 -0.06 -3.11 0.47
C TYR A 34 -1.44 -3.44 -0.12
N TRP A 35 -1.58 -3.41 -1.45
CA TRP A 35 -2.86 -3.66 -2.11
C TRP A 35 -3.17 -5.15 -2.39
N MET A 36 -2.16 -5.99 -2.57
CA MET A 36 -2.33 -7.41 -2.94
C MET A 36 -2.34 -8.35 -1.73
N THR A 37 -1.82 -7.87 -0.61
CA THR A 37 -1.72 -8.60 0.65
C THR A 37 -2.53 -7.79 1.67
N PRO A 38 -3.54 -8.36 2.34
CA PRO A 38 -4.51 -7.61 3.14
C PRO A 38 -3.86 -6.72 4.21
N LEU A 39 -3.49 -5.49 3.85
CA LEU A 39 -2.75 -4.55 4.70
C LEU A 39 -3.46 -3.20 4.85
N SER A 40 -4.64 -3.04 4.23
CA SER A 40 -5.53 -1.93 4.59
C SER A 40 -6.25 -2.26 5.89
N LEU A 41 -6.05 -1.40 6.90
CA LEU A 41 -6.37 -1.67 8.30
C LEU A 41 -7.40 -0.70 8.87
N ASN A 42 -7.71 0.38 8.14
CA ASN A 42 -8.72 1.34 8.53
C ASN A 42 -10.01 1.24 7.68
N SER A 43 -9.97 0.67 6.47
CA SER A 43 -11.18 0.33 5.70
C SER A 43 -12.03 -0.74 6.41
N ALA A 44 -13.34 -0.50 6.57
CA ALA A 44 -14.25 -1.42 7.26
C ALA A 44 -14.42 -2.75 6.52
N ASP A 45 -14.39 -2.73 5.19
CA ASP A 45 -14.51 -3.89 4.32
C ASP A 45 -13.20 -4.71 4.24
N GLN A 46 -12.03 -4.07 4.36
CA GLN A 46 -10.73 -4.74 4.20
C GLN A 46 -10.11 -5.16 5.54
N LYS A 47 -10.37 -4.41 6.61
CA LYS A 47 -9.80 -4.65 7.94
C LYS A 47 -10.03 -6.07 8.47
N PRO A 48 -11.20 -6.72 8.32
CA PRO A 48 -11.38 -8.10 8.78
C PRO A 48 -10.43 -9.08 8.09
N PHE A 49 -10.18 -8.90 6.78
CA PHE A 49 -9.25 -9.73 6.03
C PHE A 49 -7.80 -9.47 6.44
N ALA A 50 -7.46 -8.20 6.70
CA ALA A 50 -6.13 -7.82 7.19
C ALA A 50 -5.83 -8.45 8.56
N GLN A 51 -6.78 -8.35 9.49
CA GLN A 51 -6.66 -8.97 10.82
C GLN A 51 -6.57 -10.49 10.74
N ALA A 52 -7.35 -11.13 9.85
CA ALA A 52 -7.30 -12.57 9.66
C ALA A 52 -5.94 -13.04 9.11
N ASP A 53 -5.37 -12.37 8.11
CA ASP A 53 -4.05 -12.73 7.56
C ASP A 53 -2.93 -12.49 8.59
N LEU A 54 -2.98 -11.37 9.33
CA LEU A 54 -2.07 -11.09 10.44
C LEU A 54 -2.11 -12.18 11.52
N ALA A 55 -3.30 -12.67 11.87
CA ALA A 55 -3.46 -13.76 12.84
C ALA A 55 -2.92 -15.10 12.32
N GLN A 56 -2.90 -15.30 11.00
CA GLN A 56 -2.39 -16.52 10.34
C GLN A 56 -0.90 -16.46 9.98
N GLY A 57 -0.17 -15.44 10.45
CA GLY A 57 1.27 -15.32 10.22
C GLY A 57 1.62 -14.56 8.93
N SER A 58 0.74 -13.68 8.45
CA SER A 58 0.99 -12.79 7.30
C SER A 58 1.34 -13.56 6.01
N ARG A 59 0.67 -14.69 5.78
CA ARG A 59 1.03 -15.66 4.72
C ARG A 59 0.96 -15.05 3.33
N ARG A 60 0.02 -14.11 3.10
CA ARG A 60 -0.11 -13.46 1.78
C ARG A 60 1.08 -12.55 1.46
N CYS A 61 1.65 -11.86 2.44
CA CYS A 61 2.87 -11.09 2.27
C CYS A 61 4.03 -12.00 1.85
N ARG A 62 4.19 -13.13 2.55
CA ARG A 62 5.24 -14.11 2.24
C ARG A 62 5.10 -14.66 0.82
N LEU A 63 3.90 -15.15 0.48
CA LEU A 63 3.60 -15.67 -0.86
C LEU A 63 3.88 -14.64 -1.96
N PHE A 64 3.50 -13.38 -1.75
CA PHE A 64 3.77 -12.31 -2.71
C PHE A 64 5.28 -12.14 -2.92
N CYS A 65 6.05 -11.97 -1.83
CA CYS A 65 7.49 -11.75 -1.91
C CYS A 65 8.23 -12.94 -2.52
N ASP A 66 7.86 -14.16 -2.16
CA ASP A 66 8.42 -15.39 -2.73
C ASP A 66 8.16 -15.46 -4.24
N THR A 67 6.93 -15.16 -4.67
CA THR A 67 6.54 -15.15 -6.09
C THR A 67 7.26 -14.05 -6.87
N TYR A 68 7.44 -12.88 -6.25
CA TYR A 68 8.16 -11.76 -6.84
C TYR A 68 9.69 -11.96 -6.85
N GLY A 69 10.21 -12.98 -6.14
CA GLY A 69 11.64 -13.28 -6.06
C GLY A 69 12.41 -12.28 -5.21
N MET A 70 11.82 -11.78 -4.12
CA MET A 70 12.47 -10.84 -3.20
C MET A 70 12.52 -11.37 -1.77
N ALA A 71 13.60 -11.04 -1.07
CA ALA A 71 13.66 -11.23 0.37
C ALA A 71 12.73 -10.23 1.08
N ILE A 72 12.07 -10.71 2.13
CA ILE A 72 11.37 -9.84 3.08
C ILE A 72 12.44 -9.23 3.99
N THR A 73 12.45 -7.91 4.13
CA THR A 73 13.36 -7.18 5.02
C THR A 73 12.59 -6.02 5.68
N PRO A 74 13.07 -5.46 6.80
CA PRO A 74 12.41 -4.32 7.45
C PRO A 74 12.17 -3.14 6.49
N ALA A 75 13.08 -2.96 5.51
CA ALA A 75 12.98 -1.92 4.49
C ALA A 75 11.69 -2.00 3.65
N LEU A 76 11.09 -3.19 3.48
CA LEU A 76 9.79 -3.32 2.81
C LEU A 76 8.69 -2.62 3.63
N PHE A 77 8.65 -2.87 4.93
CA PHE A 77 7.62 -2.27 5.80
C PHE A 77 7.88 -0.79 6.06
N ASP A 78 9.14 -0.37 6.14
CA ASP A 78 9.52 1.04 6.12
C ASP A 78 8.98 1.74 4.87
N MET A 79 9.23 1.17 3.69
CA MET A 79 8.75 1.75 2.43
C MET A 79 7.22 1.78 2.35
N ILE A 80 6.50 0.76 2.87
CA ILE A 80 5.04 0.81 2.94
C ILE A 80 4.58 1.99 3.81
N ALA A 81 5.17 2.16 5.00
CA ALA A 81 4.84 3.27 5.88
C ALA A 81 5.14 4.63 5.24
N ASP A 82 6.26 4.75 4.53
CA ASP A 82 6.65 5.97 3.81
C ASP A 82 5.67 6.29 2.67
N VAL A 83 5.24 5.29 1.90
CA VAL A 83 4.25 5.47 0.83
C VAL A 83 2.92 5.94 1.40
N LEU A 84 2.41 5.29 2.46
CA LEU A 84 1.13 5.70 3.08
C LEU A 84 1.21 7.11 3.67
N THR A 85 2.32 7.44 4.33
CA THR A 85 2.57 8.78 4.88
C THR A 85 2.62 9.82 3.76
N PHE A 86 3.35 9.54 2.68
CA PHE A 86 3.41 10.41 1.51
C PHE A 86 2.02 10.69 0.91
N MET A 87 1.17 9.66 0.77
CA MET A 87 -0.18 9.82 0.23
C MET A 87 -1.12 10.63 1.13
N GLY A 88 -0.79 10.75 2.42
CA GLY A 88 -1.50 11.58 3.38
C GLY A 88 -0.94 13.00 3.54
N ASP A 89 0.18 13.32 2.90
CA ASP A 89 0.85 14.63 3.01
C ASP A 89 0.44 15.54 1.85
N ALA A 90 -0.32 16.60 2.16
CA ALA A 90 -0.81 17.54 1.17
C ALA A 90 0.30 18.26 0.41
N ALA A 91 1.39 18.64 1.10
CA ALA A 91 2.51 19.34 0.47
C ALA A 91 3.27 18.39 -0.47
N ALA A 92 3.54 17.16 -0.03
CA ALA A 92 4.23 16.16 -0.84
C ALA A 92 3.42 15.75 -2.07
N VAL A 93 2.11 15.53 -1.90
CA VAL A 93 1.19 15.23 -3.01
C VAL A 93 1.11 16.40 -3.98
N ALA A 94 1.01 17.65 -3.50
CA ALA A 94 0.98 18.83 -4.35
C ALA A 94 2.23 18.99 -5.24
N GLN A 95 3.41 18.54 -4.78
CA GLN A 95 4.61 18.55 -5.62
C GLN A 95 4.55 17.56 -6.79
N VAL A 96 3.70 16.54 -6.72
CA VAL A 96 3.57 15.50 -7.74
C VAL A 96 2.39 15.74 -8.67
N VAL A 97 1.21 16.07 -8.11
CA VAL A 97 -0.03 16.23 -8.90
C VAL A 97 -0.44 17.68 -9.12
N GLY A 98 0.27 18.63 -8.51
CA GLY A 98 -0.06 20.06 -8.53
C GLY A 98 -1.05 20.45 -7.43
N ALA A 99 -1.04 21.73 -7.05
CA ALA A 99 -1.81 22.27 -5.93
C ALA A 99 -3.33 22.05 -6.10
N ALA A 100 -3.89 22.35 -7.27
CA ALA A 100 -5.33 22.21 -7.50
C ALA A 100 -5.83 20.76 -7.38
N ALA A 101 -5.04 19.78 -7.83
CA ALA A 101 -5.38 18.37 -7.69
C ALA A 101 -5.24 17.90 -6.23
N ALA A 102 -4.20 18.34 -5.52
CA ALA A 102 -4.01 18.03 -4.11
C ALA A 102 -5.15 18.61 -3.24
N GLU A 103 -5.58 19.85 -3.48
CA GLU A 103 -6.72 20.47 -2.80
C GLU A 103 -8.01 19.67 -3.05
N LYS A 104 -8.23 19.21 -4.29
CA LYS A 104 -9.37 18.34 -4.60
C LYS A 104 -9.31 17.04 -3.80
N LEU A 105 -8.15 16.37 -3.77
CA LEU A 105 -7.95 15.13 -3.03
C LEU A 105 -8.19 15.31 -1.52
N GLU A 106 -7.77 16.45 -0.96
CA GLU A 106 -8.00 16.80 0.43
C GLU A 106 -9.50 16.99 0.73
N ARG A 107 -10.20 17.81 -0.06
CA ARG A 107 -11.63 18.06 0.12
C ARG A 107 -12.48 16.79 0.00
N GLU A 108 -12.09 15.88 -0.90
CA GLU A 108 -12.75 14.58 -1.07
C GLU A 108 -12.36 13.55 0.02
N GLY A 109 -11.44 13.92 0.94
CA GLY A 109 -11.07 13.11 2.09
C GLY A 109 -10.04 12.02 1.81
N HIS A 110 -9.43 12.00 0.62
CA HIS A 110 -8.41 10.99 0.25
C HIS A 110 -7.18 11.11 1.15
N LEU A 111 -6.68 12.33 1.39
CA LEU A 111 -5.51 12.52 2.25
C LEU A 111 -5.78 12.04 3.69
N ALA A 112 -6.95 12.38 4.23
CA ALA A 112 -7.36 11.94 5.55
C ALA A 112 -7.53 10.41 5.63
N HIS A 113 -7.96 9.75 4.54
CA HIS A 113 -7.97 8.29 4.46
C HIS A 113 -6.55 7.72 4.57
N TRP A 114 -5.61 8.23 3.77
CA TRP A 114 -4.22 7.75 3.79
C TRP A 114 -3.51 8.02 5.11
N GLN A 115 -3.77 9.14 5.78
CA GLN A 115 -3.27 9.41 7.13
C GLN A 115 -3.75 8.36 8.14
N ARG A 116 -5.02 7.93 8.06
CA ARG A 116 -5.55 6.88 8.93
C ARG A 116 -4.96 5.52 8.63
N GLU A 117 -4.76 5.19 7.35
CA GLU A 117 -4.08 3.95 6.95
C GLU A 117 -2.61 3.95 7.43
N ALA A 118 -1.88 5.05 7.25
CA ALA A 118 -0.50 5.19 7.73
C ALA A 118 -0.43 5.00 9.26
N HIS A 119 -1.31 5.66 10.01
CA HIS A 119 -1.38 5.49 11.46
C HIS A 119 -1.72 4.05 11.86
N ALA A 120 -2.70 3.42 11.20
CA ALA A 120 -3.08 2.03 11.48
C ALA A 120 -1.94 1.04 11.16
N PHE A 121 -1.21 1.27 10.08
CA PHE A 121 -0.09 0.42 9.66
C PHE A 121 1.06 0.42 10.67
N VAL A 122 1.40 1.58 11.23
CA VAL A 122 2.43 1.69 12.28
C VAL A 122 2.15 0.76 13.46
N HIS A 123 0.88 0.64 13.88
CA HIS A 123 0.48 -0.22 15.00
C HIS A 123 0.61 -1.72 14.73
N VAL A 124 0.58 -2.15 13.47
CA VAL A 124 0.73 -3.58 13.12
C VAL A 124 2.12 -3.95 12.61
N LYS A 125 2.96 -2.96 12.28
CA LYS A 125 4.28 -3.17 11.68
C LYS A 125 5.11 -4.17 12.49
N ALA A 126 5.27 -3.95 13.80
CA ALA A 126 6.03 -4.86 14.66
C ALA A 126 5.49 -6.31 14.64
N ARG A 127 4.17 -6.48 14.47
CA ARG A 127 3.54 -7.79 14.35
C ARG A 127 3.84 -8.43 13.00
N LEU A 128 3.83 -7.66 11.90
CA LEU A 128 4.25 -8.15 10.58
C LEU A 128 5.70 -8.63 10.61
N GLU A 129 6.58 -7.85 11.23
CA GLU A 129 8.00 -8.20 11.40
C GLU A 129 8.15 -9.50 12.20
N THR A 130 7.47 -9.62 13.34
CA THR A 130 7.46 -10.86 14.16
C THR A 130 6.92 -12.08 13.40
N ASN A 131 5.95 -11.88 12.49
CA ASN A 131 5.39 -12.98 11.71
C ASN A 131 6.33 -13.45 10.57
N LEU A 132 7.20 -12.56 10.09
CA LEU A 132 7.92 -12.74 8.82
C LEU A 132 9.43 -12.91 8.97
N PHE A 133 10.00 -12.50 10.11
CA PHE A 133 11.39 -12.74 10.53
C PHE A 133 11.44 -13.75 11.68
#